data_AF-A0A5F1S0R9-F1
#
_entry.id   AF-A0A5F1S0R9-F1
#
_cell.length_a   1.000
_cell.length_b   1.000
_cell.length_c   1.000
_cell.angle_alpha   90.00
_cell.angle_beta   90.00
_cell.angle_gamma   90.00
#
_symmetry.space_group_name_H-M   'P 1'
#
loop_
_entity.id
_entity.type
_entity.pdbx_description
1 polymer ?
#
loop_
_entity_poly.entity_id
_entity_poly.type
_entity_poly.pdbx_seq_one_letter_code
_entity_poly.pdbx_strand_id
1 'polypeptide(L)' 'MDDKSEVVEPSKPRIFEILGPGLVTGASDDDPSGIATYSQAGAQFGYIASWTLLLTC' A
#
# COMPACT_ATOMS: atom_id res chain seq x y z
N MET A 1 29.54 -37.79 19.38
CA MET A 1 28.14 -37.49 19.07
C MET A 1 27.76 -36.34 19.98
N ASP A 2 27.46 -35.17 19.41
CA ASP A 2 26.61 -34.11 19.96
C ASP A 2 26.87 -32.85 19.11
N ASP A 3 26.44 -32.93 17.85
CA ASP A 3 26.28 -31.79 16.96
C ASP A 3 25.02 -31.05 17.44
N LYS A 4 25.20 -29.95 18.16
CA LYS A 4 24.08 -29.05 18.47
C LYS A 4 23.93 -28.09 17.30
N SER A 5 23.03 -28.41 16.40
CA SER A 5 22.56 -27.52 15.36
C SER A 5 21.83 -26.33 15.99
N GLU A 6 22.47 -25.17 15.92
CA GLU A 6 21.87 -23.90 16.32
C GLU A 6 20.78 -23.55 15.30
N VAL A 7 19.51 -23.67 15.70
CA VAL A 7 18.37 -23.34 14.85
C VAL A 7 18.31 -21.81 14.71
N VAL A 8 18.76 -21.30 13.56
CA VAL A 8 18.65 -19.88 13.22
C VAL A 8 17.18 -19.56 12.92
N GLU A 9 16.49 -18.99 13.90
CA GLU A 9 15.13 -18.47 13.75
C GLU A 9 15.12 -17.35 12.69
N PRO A 10 14.19 -17.37 11.72
CA PRO A 10 14.14 -16.33 10.70
C PRO A 10 13.73 -14.99 11.33
N SER A 11 14.66 -14.03 11.36
CA SER A 11 14.34 -12.68 11.84
C SER A 11 13.38 -12.00 10.88
N LYS A 12 12.21 -11.57 11.37
CA LYS A 12 11.24 -10.82 10.56
C LYS A 12 11.92 -9.55 10.01
N PRO A 13 11.95 -9.34 8.68
CA PRO A 13 12.51 -8.13 8.09
C PRO A 13 11.75 -6.91 8.58
N ARG A 14 12.44 -5.78 8.75
CA ARG A 14 11.80 -4.55 9.22
C ARG A 14 10.86 -4.05 8.14
N ILE A 15 9.66 -3.59 8.50
CA ILE A 15 8.64 -3.14 7.54
C ILE A 15 9.21 -2.15 6.51
N PHE A 16 10.09 -1.24 6.94
CA PHE A 16 10.75 -0.24 6.08
C PHE A 16 11.75 -0.82 5.06
N GLU A 17 12.28 -2.02 5.29
CA GLU A 17 13.18 -2.70 4.35
C GLU A 17 12.42 -3.36 3.20
N ILE A 18 11.12 -3.62 3.38
CA ILE A 18 10.26 -4.35 2.43
C ILE A 18 9.37 -3.38 1.62
N LEU A 19 9.11 -2.18 2.14
CA LEU A 19 8.21 -1.19 1.54
C LEU A 19 8.71 -0.57 0.22
N GLY A 20 9.99 -0.72 -0.15
CA GLY A 20 10.64 0.05 -1.22
C GLY A 20 9.84 0.23 -2.52
N PRO A 21 9.58 -0.83 -3.31
CA PRO A 21 8.88 -0.70 -4.58
C PRO A 21 7.38 -0.43 -4.40
N GLY A 22 6.74 -1.08 -3.42
CA GLY A 22 5.29 -0.95 -3.18
C GLY A 22 4.87 0.44 -2.71
N LEU A 23 5.72 1.12 -1.94
CA LEU A 23 5.48 2.50 -1.51
C LEU A 23 5.59 3.49 -2.67
N VAL A 24 6.55 3.30 -3.56
CA VAL A 24 6.74 4.17 -4.74
C VAL A 24 5.59 3.99 -5.73
N THR A 25 5.18 2.75 -5.99
CA THR A 25 4.03 2.46 -6.84
C THR A 25 2.73 2.98 -6.23
N GLY A 26 2.52 2.83 -4.92
CA GLY A 26 1.34 3.37 -4.24
C GLY A 26 1.28 4.91 -4.23
N ALA A 27 2.43 5.58 -4.07
CA ALA A 27 2.49 7.04 -4.13
C ALA A 27 2.24 7.62 -5.53
N SER A 28 2.26 6.78 -6.58
CA SER A 28 2.01 7.22 -7.96
C SER A 28 0.53 7.45 -8.25
N ASP A 29 -0.37 6.94 -7.40
CA ASP A 29 -1.83 7.03 -7.59
C ASP A 29 -2.39 8.43 -7.21
N ASP A 30 -1.63 9.24 -6.47
CA ASP A 30 -1.98 10.60 -6.07
C ASP A 30 -1.55 11.67 -7.09
N ASP A 31 -1.75 11.40 -8.40
CA ASP A 31 -1.38 12.34 -9.46
C ASP A 31 -2.47 13.43 -9.68
N PRO A 32 -2.13 14.58 -10.31
CA PRO A 32 -3.08 15.68 -10.51
C PRO A 32 -4.36 15.30 -11.25
N SER A 33 -4.32 14.29 -12.13
CA SER A 33 -5.50 13.83 -12.87
C SER A 33 -6.46 13.03 -12.00
N GLY A 34 -5.94 12.20 -11.09
CA GLY A 34 -6.72 11.52 -10.04
C GLY A 34 -7.41 12.53 -9.11
N ILE A 35 -6.67 13.53 -8.63
CA ILE A 35 -7.21 14.60 -7.79
C ILE A 35 -8.34 15.35 -8.51
N ALA A 36 -8.18 15.71 -9.78
CA ALA A 36 -9.22 16.40 -10.56
C ALA A 36 -10.47 15.53 -10.74
N THR A 37 -10.29 14.25 -11.05
CA THR A 37 -11.39 13.29 -11.30
C THR A 37 -12.17 13.01 -10.02
N TYR A 38 -11.47 12.70 -8.92
CA TYR A 38 -12.09 12.47 -7.61
C TYR A 38 -12.74 13.73 -7.05
N SER A 39 -12.19 14.92 -7.30
CA SER A 39 -12.80 16.19 -6.89
C SER A 39 -14.11 16.47 -7.63
N GLN A 40 -14.15 16.25 -8.95
CA GLN A 40 -15.38 16.39 -9.74
C GLN A 40 -16.42 15.35 -9.33
N ALA A 41 -16.02 14.09 -9.20
CA ALA A 41 -16.89 13.02 -8.74
C ALA A 41 -17.42 13.29 -7.32
N GLY A 42 -16.58 13.77 -6.40
CA GLY A 42 -16.98 14.13 -5.04
C GLY A 42 -17.94 15.32 -5.01
N ALA A 43 -17.74 16.32 -5.86
CA ALA A 43 -18.66 17.45 -5.99
C ALA A 43 -20.04 17.04 -6.53
N GLN A 44 -20.10 16.04 -7.42
CA GLN A 44 -21.35 15.58 -8.03
C GLN A 44 -22.08 14.50 -7.22
N PHE A 45 -21.35 13.58 -6.59
CA PHE A 45 -21.90 12.37 -5.97
C PHE A 45 -21.71 12.33 -4.45
N GLY A 46 -21.02 13.30 -3.85
CA GLY A 46 -20.70 13.31 -2.43
C GLY A 46 -19.94 12.03 -2.04
N TYR A 47 -20.29 11.44 -0.89
CA TYR A 47 -19.62 10.24 -0.36
C TYR A 47 -20.19 8.91 -0.88
N ILE A 48 -21.18 8.94 -1.79
CA ILE A 48 -21.87 7.73 -2.27
C ILE A 48 -20.89 6.77 -2.98
N ALA A 49 -19.86 7.31 -3.63
CA ALA A 49 -18.83 6.53 -4.33
C ALA A 49 -17.59 6.23 -3.47
N SER A 50 -17.48 6.74 -2.25
CA SER A 50 -16.24 6.61 -1.46
C SER A 50 -15.88 5.16 -1.10
N TRP A 51 -16.84 4.24 -1.12
CA TRP A 51 -16.58 2.82 -0.84
C TRP A 51 -15.82 2.12 -1.98
N THR A 52 -15.85 2.63 -3.22
CA THR A 52 -15.13 2.01 -4.34
C THR A 52 -13.63 2.22 -4.24
N LEU A 53 -13.16 3.25 -3.52
CA LEU A 53 -11.74 3.52 -3.25
C LEU A 53 -11.05 2.38 -2.49
N LEU A 54 -11.81 1.56 -1.76
CA LEU A 54 -11.27 0.38 -1.08
C LEU A 54 -11.09 -0.82 -2.02
N LEU A 55 -11.72 -0.78 -3.20
CA LEU A 55 -11.75 -1.88 -4.16
C LEU A 55 -10.95 -1.59 -5.43
N THR A 56 -10.56 -0.34 -5.64
CA THR A 56 -9.68 0.09 -6.73
C THR A 56 -8.32 0.43 -6.15
N CYS A 57 -7.25 0.04 -6.85
CA CYS A 57 -5.86 0.24 -6.45
C CYS A 57 -5.12 1.09 -7.48
#